data_AF-A0A0B0D8K9-F1
#
_entry.id   AF-A0A0B0D8K9-F1
#
_cell.length_a   1.000
_cell.length_b   1.000
_cell.length_c   1.000
_cell.angle_alpha   90.00
_cell.angle_beta   90.00
_cell.angle_gamma   90.00
#
_symmetry.space_group_name_H-M   'P 1'
#
loop_
_entity.id
_entity.type
_entity.pdbx_description
1 polymer ?
#
loop_
_entity_poly.entity_id
_entity_poly.type
_entity_poly.pdbx_seq_one_letter_code
_entity_poly.pdbx_strand_id
1 'polypeptide(L)'
;NERDQMQEQLSDIVASSNFTTEEKNEALEKIETLKETQSKESILENTIRASAAYDDVLVRSEEDTVHVTVMADELSKTETNQIIQMVSDEFGQKQVQVQFQPIN
;
A
#
# COMPACT_ATOMS: atom_id res chain seq x y z
N ASN A 1 -8.09 -10.93 2.33
CA ASN A 1 -7.52 -9.62 1.99
C ASN A 1 -8.47 -8.55 2.50
N GLU A 2 -8.05 -7.75 3.48
CA GLU A 2 -8.89 -6.69 4.07
C GLU A 2 -9.36 -5.68 3.00
N ARG A 3 -8.53 -5.44 1.98
CA ARG A 3 -8.86 -4.55 0.87
C ARG A 3 -9.90 -5.10 -0.11
N ASP A 4 -9.86 -6.40 -0.37
CA ASP A 4 -10.87 -7.03 -1.24
C ASP A 4 -12.24 -6.97 -0.57
N GLN A 5 -12.30 -7.20 0.74
CA GLN A 5 -13.53 -7.04 1.53
C GLN A 5 -14.02 -5.58 1.54
N MET A 6 -13.11 -4.63 1.67
CA MET A 6 -13.46 -3.21 1.66
C MET A 6 -13.98 -2.75 0.28
N GLN A 7 -13.38 -3.21 -0.82
CA GLN A 7 -13.88 -2.95 -2.18
C GLN A 7 -15.26 -3.58 -2.40
N GLU A 8 -15.48 -4.80 -1.92
CA GLU A 8 -16.75 -5.50 -2.03
C GLU A 8 -17.84 -4.75 -1.23
N GLN A 9 -17.56 -4.36 0.01
CA GLN A 9 -18.47 -3.57 0.84
C GLN A 9 -18.82 -2.21 0.21
N LEU A 10 -17.83 -1.49 -0.32
CA LEU A 10 -18.07 -0.22 -1.01
C LEU A 10 -18.88 -0.43 -2.30
N SER A 11 -18.63 -1.51 -3.04
CA SER A 11 -19.41 -1.84 -4.23
C SER A 11 -20.86 -2.18 -3.89
N ASP A 12 -21.08 -2.88 -2.78
CA ASP A 12 -22.42 -3.15 -2.25
C ASP A 12 -23.15 -1.87 -1.84
N ILE A 13 -22.45 -0.90 -1.24
CA ILE A 13 -23.02 0.42 -0.91
C ILE A 13 -23.47 1.15 -2.17
N VAL A 14 -22.63 1.14 -3.22
CA VAL A 14 -22.94 1.76 -4.52
C VAL A 14 -24.15 1.08 -5.19
N ALA A 15 -24.20 -0.25 -5.16
CA ALA A 15 -25.27 -1.04 -5.76
C ALA A 15 -26.58 -1.02 -4.95
N SER A 16 -26.50 -0.82 -3.63
CA SER A 16 -27.64 -0.84 -2.73
C SER A 16 -28.56 0.35 -2.95
N SER A 17 -29.86 0.12 -2.97
CA SER A 17 -30.88 1.17 -3.03
C SER A 17 -31.10 1.91 -1.70
N ASN A 18 -30.46 1.46 -0.62
CA ASN A 18 -30.65 2.01 0.73
C ASN A 18 -29.77 3.23 1.03
N PHE A 19 -28.77 3.51 0.20
CA PHE A 19 -27.86 4.65 0.34
C PHE A 19 -28.24 5.79 -0.61
N THR A 20 -27.97 7.02 -0.17
CA THR A 20 -28.16 8.24 -0.94
C THR A 20 -27.15 8.36 -2.09
N THR A 21 -27.45 9.18 -3.09
CA THR A 21 -26.52 9.45 -4.20
C THR A 21 -25.17 9.97 -3.72
N GLU A 22 -25.16 10.73 -2.63
CA GLU A 22 -23.95 11.33 -2.05
C GLU A 22 -23.06 10.24 -1.40
N GLU A 23 -23.64 9.36 -0.59
CA GLU A 23 -22.94 8.20 0.00
C GLU A 23 -22.40 7.24 -1.07
N LYS A 24 -23.14 7.06 -2.17
CA LYS A 24 -22.68 6.26 -3.32
C LYS A 24 -21.51 6.90 -4.04
N ASN A 25 -21.53 8.22 -4.22
CA ASN A 25 -20.40 8.95 -4.80
C ASN A 25 -19.18 8.87 -3.89
N GLU A 26 -19.32 9.07 -2.58
CA GLU A 26 -18.21 8.88 -1.63
C GLU A 26 -17.66 7.45 -1.68
N ALA A 27 -18.51 6.44 -1.77
CA ALA A 27 -18.08 5.06 -1.89
C ALA A 27 -17.30 4.80 -3.18
N LEU A 28 -17.74 5.37 -4.31
CA LEU A 28 -17.02 5.33 -5.58
C LEU A 28 -15.65 6.03 -5.49
N GLU A 29 -15.60 7.25 -4.94
CA GLU A 29 -14.36 7.99 -4.74
C GLU A 29 -13.38 7.22 -3.84
N LYS A 30 -13.88 6.56 -2.79
CA LYS A 30 -13.07 5.68 -1.93
C LYS A 30 -12.53 4.47 -2.70
N ILE A 31 -13.35 3.84 -3.56
CA ILE A 31 -12.88 2.73 -4.41
C ILE A 31 -11.76 3.18 -5.35
N GLU A 32 -11.92 4.35 -5.99
CA GLU A 32 -10.90 4.91 -6.89
C GLU A 32 -9.62 5.25 -6.14
N THR A 33 -9.74 5.93 -5.00
CA THR A 33 -8.60 6.28 -4.14
C THR A 33 -7.87 5.03 -3.66
N LEU A 34 -8.60 3.98 -3.26
CA LEU A 34 -8.02 2.70 -2.86
C LEU A 34 -7.25 2.05 -4.02
N LYS A 35 -7.81 2.04 -5.24
CA LYS A 35 -7.16 1.47 -6.42
C LYS A 35 -5.90 2.25 -6.83
N GLU A 36 -5.96 3.59 -6.81
CA GLU A 36 -4.77 4.42 -7.06
C GLU A 36 -3.67 4.11 -6.06
N THR A 37 -4.04 4.01 -4.78
CA THR A 37 -3.11 3.69 -3.70
C THR A 37 -2.50 2.30 -3.89
N GLN A 38 -3.31 1.29 -4.19
CA GLN A 38 -2.85 -0.07 -4.50
C GLN A 38 -1.89 -0.11 -5.68
N SER A 39 -2.16 0.67 -6.72
CA SER A 39 -1.31 0.76 -7.90
C SER A 39 0.06 1.33 -7.53
N LYS A 40 0.10 2.44 -6.78
CA LYS A 40 1.34 3.06 -6.30
C LYS A 40 2.15 2.11 -5.42
N GLU A 41 1.49 1.41 -4.51
CA GLU A 41 2.14 0.41 -3.65
C GLU A 41 2.72 -0.73 -4.47
N SER A 42 1.99 -1.29 -5.42
CA SER A 42 2.47 -2.39 -6.25
C SER A 42 3.65 -1.97 -7.13
N ILE A 43 3.64 -0.74 -7.65
CA ILE A 43 4.79 -0.16 -8.38
C ILE A 43 6.00 -0.08 -7.45
N LEU A 44 5.81 0.39 -6.22
CA LEU A 44 6.88 0.55 -5.25
C LEU A 44 7.41 -0.81 -4.77
N GLU A 45 6.55 -1.79 -4.50
CA GLU A 45 6.90 -3.18 -4.18
C GLU A 45 7.79 -3.78 -5.27
N ASN A 46 7.37 -3.65 -6.54
CA ASN A 46 8.14 -4.14 -7.68
C ASN A 46 9.47 -3.40 -7.83
N THR A 47 9.50 -2.09 -7.57
CA THR A 47 10.72 -1.28 -7.65
C THR A 47 11.72 -1.67 -6.56
N ILE A 48 11.26 -1.86 -5.32
CA ILE A 48 12.07 -2.30 -4.20
C ILE A 48 12.59 -3.72 -4.46
N ARG A 49 11.74 -4.63 -4.92
CA ARG A 49 12.11 -6.01 -5.32
C ARG A 49 13.07 -6.04 -6.52
N ALA A 50 13.03 -5.04 -7.40
CA ALA A 50 13.99 -4.91 -8.49
C ALA A 50 15.33 -4.33 -8.02
N SER A 51 15.33 -3.51 -6.95
CA SER A 51 16.54 -2.88 -6.42
C SER A 51 17.47 -3.86 -5.71
N ALA A 52 16.91 -4.90 -5.09
CA ALA A 52 17.64 -5.95 -4.40
C ALA A 52 16.88 -7.28 -4.48
N ALA A 53 17.58 -8.40 -4.34
CA ALA A 53 17.01 -9.74 -4.45
C ALA A 53 16.23 -10.15 -3.20
N TYR A 54 15.18 -9.39 -2.85
CA TYR A 54 14.23 -9.77 -1.80
C TYR A 54 13.24 -10.80 -2.33
N ASP A 55 12.89 -11.78 -1.50
CA ASP A 55 11.90 -12.81 -1.86
C ASP A 55 10.50 -12.20 -2.05
N ASP A 56 10.09 -11.36 -1.09
CA ASP A 56 8.83 -10.66 -1.15
C ASP A 56 8.91 -9.27 -0.50
N VAL A 57 8.10 -8.34 -1.00
CA VAL A 57 7.99 -6.98 -0.48
C VAL A 57 6.52 -6.61 -0.43
N LEU A 58 6.09 -6.13 0.74
CA LEU A 58 4.73 -5.68 0.98
C LEU A 58 4.78 -4.20 1.40
N VAL A 59 4.14 -3.34 0.62
CA VAL A 59 4.00 -1.92 0.91
C VAL A 59 2.55 -1.62 1.26
N ARG A 60 2.33 -1.06 2.45
CA ARG A 60 1.02 -0.61 2.91
C ARG A 60 1.10 0.86 3.27
N SER A 61 0.49 1.70 2.46
CA SER A 61 0.22 3.07 2.81
C SER A 61 -1.11 3.16 3.56
N GLU A 62 -1.01 3.67 4.79
CA GLU A 62 -2.12 4.16 5.58
C GLU A 62 -2.08 5.69 5.59
N GLU A 63 -3.18 6.33 5.97
CA GLU A 63 -3.47 7.78 5.81
C GLU A 63 -2.21 8.67 5.79
N ASP A 64 -1.39 8.62 6.84
CA ASP A 64 -0.14 9.39 6.97
C ASP A 64 1.15 8.56 7.11
N THR A 65 1.05 7.23 7.16
CA THR A 65 2.20 6.34 7.39
C THR A 65 2.29 5.24 6.36
N VAL A 66 3.48 5.06 5.77
CA VAL A 66 3.77 3.95 4.86
C VAL A 66 4.56 2.89 5.62
N HIS A 67 3.95 1.71 5.77
CA HIS A 67 4.57 0.50 6.30
C HIS A 67 5.14 -0.32 5.15
N VAL A 68 6.44 -0.55 5.17
CA VAL A 68 7.15 -1.40 4.23
C VAL A 68 7.63 -2.63 4.98
N THR A 69 7.18 -3.81 4.56
CA THR A 69 7.63 -5.09 5.08
C THR A 69 8.40 -5.82 3.99
N VAL A 70 9.66 -6.14 4.26
CA VAL A 70 10.54 -6.85 3.32
C VAL A 70 10.80 -8.26 3.85
N MET A 71 10.54 -9.28 3.04
CA MET A 71 10.93 -10.67 3.32
C MET A 71 12.34 -10.90 2.79
N ALA A 72 13.29 -10.98 3.72
CA ALA A 72 14.71 -11.15 3.41
C ALA A 72 15.43 -11.73 4.63
N ASP A 73 16.51 -12.49 4.38
CA ASP A 73 17.38 -13.02 5.44
C ASP A 73 18.15 -11.91 6.17
N GLU A 74 18.54 -10.87 5.43
CA GLU A 74 19.20 -9.70 5.98
C GLU A 74 18.69 -8.41 5.33
N LEU A 75 18.60 -7.34 6.11
CA LEU A 75 18.34 -5.99 5.62
C LEU A 75 19.40 -5.05 6.19
N SER A 76 20.26 -4.53 5.31
CA SER A 76 21.29 -3.57 5.71
C SER A 76 20.69 -2.18 5.96
N LYS A 77 21.40 -1.36 6.74
CA LYS A 77 21.02 0.05 6.95
C LYS A 77 21.01 0.84 5.63
N THR A 78 21.87 0.48 4.68
CA THR A 78 21.93 1.14 3.37
C THR A 78 20.66 0.86 2.57
N GLU A 79 20.25 -0.40 2.50
CA GLU A 79 19.00 -0.82 1.85
C GLU A 79 17.78 -0.18 2.50
N THR A 80 17.74 -0.18 3.84
CA THR A 80 16.68 0.50 4.60
C THR A 80 16.57 1.97 4.22
N ASN A 81 17.69 2.69 4.15
CA ASN A 81 17.69 4.11 3.75
C ASN A 81 17.26 4.30 2.29
N GLN A 82 17.66 3.41 1.37
CA GLN A 82 17.22 3.46 -0.02
C GLN A 82 15.70 3.27 -0.13
N ILE A 83 15.13 2.31 0.61
CA ILE A 83 13.69 2.09 0.68
C ILE A 83 12.98 3.32 1.22
N ILE A 84 13.45 3.88 2.33
CA ILE A 84 12.87 5.10 2.91
C ILE A 84 12.86 6.23 1.89
N GLN A 85 13.97 6.42 1.16
CA GLN A 85 14.08 7.46 0.15
C GLN A 85 13.12 7.24 -1.02
N MET A 86 13.04 6.03 -1.57
CA MET A 86 12.09 5.69 -2.65
C MET A 86 10.64 5.91 -2.22
N VAL A 87 10.28 5.50 -1.00
CA VAL A 87 8.93 5.71 -0.46
C VAL A 87 8.64 7.20 -0.29
N SER A 88 9.59 7.98 0.23
CA SER A 88 9.44 9.43 0.38
C SER A 88 9.34 10.15 -0.97
N ASP A 89 9.99 9.65 -2.02
CA ASP A 89 9.90 10.23 -3.36
C ASP A 89 8.52 9.96 -4.01
N GLU A 90 7.95 8.77 -3.82
CA GLU A 90 6.64 8.39 -4.39
C GLU A 90 5.44 8.91 -3.57
N PHE A 91 5.49 8.81 -2.25
CA PHE A 91 4.39 9.18 -1.35
C PHE A 91 4.55 10.57 -0.71
N GLY A 92 5.68 11.23 -0.89
CA GLY A 92 6.01 12.52 -0.31
C GLY A 92 6.53 12.44 1.13
N GLN A 93 6.42 13.53 1.89
CA GLN A 93 6.84 13.62 3.30
C GLN A 93 5.88 12.88 4.25
N LYS A 94 5.67 11.58 4.01
CA LYS A 94 4.94 10.69 4.91
C LYS A 94 5.89 9.95 5.84
N GLN A 95 5.39 9.50 6.99
CA GLN A 95 6.18 8.70 7.90
C GLN A 95 6.41 7.32 7.30
N VAL A 96 7.67 6.91 7.11
CA VAL A 96 8.02 5.60 6.56
C VAL A 96 8.50 4.69 7.67
N GLN A 97 7.88 3.52 7.81
CA GLN A 97 8.34 2.45 8.70
C GLN A 97 8.78 1.27 7.86
N VAL A 98 10.06 0.92 7.96
CA VAL A 98 10.62 -0.26 7.29
C VAL A 98 10.81 -1.36 8.33
N GLN A 99 10.25 -2.54 8.05
CA GLN A 99 10.40 -3.76 8.84
C GLN A 99 10.88 -4.87 7.91
N PHE A 100 11.75 -5.74 8.42
CA PHE A 100 12.14 -6.95 7.71
C PHE A 100 11.60 -8.18 8.47
N GLN A 101 11.19 -9.20 7.72
CA GLN A 101 10.81 -10.49 8.26
C GLN A 101 11.72 -11.57 7.67
N PRO A 102 12.47 -12.30 8.51
CA PRO A 102 13.28 -13.42 8.05
C PRO A 102 12.38 -14.59 7.63
N ILE A 103 12.81 -15.29 6.57
CA ILE A 103 12.14 -16.44 6.00
C ILE A 103 12.71 -17.67 6.70
N ASN A 104 12.02 -18.17 7.74
CA ASN A 104 12.45 -19.38 8.46
C ASN A 104 12.17 -20.66 7.68
#